data_AF-A0A1Q7ACP0-F1
#
_entry.id   AF-A0A1Q7ACP0-F1
#
_cell.length_a   1.000
_cell.length_b   1.000
_cell.length_c   1.000
_cell.angle_alpha   90.00
_cell.angle_beta   90.00
_cell.angle_gamma   90.00
#
_symmetry.space_group_name_H-M   'P 1'
#
loop_
_entity.id
_entity.type
_entity.pdbx_description
1 polymer ?
#
loop_
_entity_poly.entity_id
_entity_poly.type
_entity_poly.pdbx_seq_one_letter_code
_entity_poly.pdbx_strand_id
1 'polypeptide(L)'
;MLRLLALATVIAAACRLDKLLQSAGPPPPPSAFGAAALAFTAQPESARAGQRIAPVQVTVRDSSNAPVTKFAGLVTVTLDHSPGGAALNGRRTVPAVNGVATFSDLHIDKSGNGYALAATVEGLPAATSAMFEVKPGPATQLGFAAQPSDVMTDSVIRPPVVVAAFDAFGNPGADFTAAVRIALDRDASLLRSAKLGGTTTQAAQGGLARFSDLTIDQVGNGYTLRATADKLSDATSTAFNVSLAPPPPPPPPPPPAPHLVFTAQPQTTPAGQTLPPVQVTALDASNRVVSSFTGAVTVALGLNPGNGNLIGPTTTNAVAGVATFHGLSIEAAGNGYTLRATASGVTDATSDPFSITPVTPPGGAVRLAFSDQPIPTQAGQVIPTVRVIAVDASNRPLTSWTGTVVISLGSNPGNGTLAGAKSYYVSSSDGGIAQWANLSIDTPGDGYTLRATTAGLGDAISDPFDVTAGPPPPLAGATGLGFLGPQPGATRAGAVLSPPLQVEVLGYGGVRVTGFTGGIWVIIGSNPGGGTLSGTRRLVAVNGVATFSDLRIDIPGRGYTLRVTGGGNMSAAITNPFDITP
;
A
#
# COMPACT_ATOMS: atom_id res chain seq x y z
N MET A 1 56.39 12.05 93.20
CA MET A 1 55.60 10.89 93.66
C MET A 1 54.16 11.03 93.13
N LEU A 2 53.70 9.99 92.42
CA LEU A 2 52.36 9.59 91.93
C LEU A 2 51.12 10.49 92.17
N ARG A 3 50.38 10.86 91.09
CA ARG A 3 49.03 10.34 90.66
C ARG A 3 47.83 10.98 91.41
N LEU A 4 46.62 11.22 90.89
CA LEU A 4 45.92 11.17 89.59
C LEU A 4 44.49 11.74 89.85
N LEU A 5 43.86 12.41 88.87
CA LEU A 5 42.40 12.47 88.51
C LEU A 5 41.29 12.34 89.59
N ALA A 6 40.08 12.90 89.53
CA ALA A 6 39.33 13.86 88.71
C ALA A 6 37.84 13.80 89.21
N LEU A 7 37.01 14.71 88.69
CA LEU A 7 35.57 14.56 88.39
C LEU A 7 34.50 15.09 89.39
N ALA A 8 33.95 16.25 89.00
CA ALA A 8 32.53 16.66 88.86
C ALA A 8 31.45 16.26 89.89
N THR A 9 30.69 17.24 90.40
CA THR A 9 29.32 17.61 89.92
C THR A 9 28.58 18.59 90.87
N VAL A 10 28.09 19.70 90.28
CA VAL A 10 26.82 20.46 90.42
C VAL A 10 26.17 20.78 91.80
N ILE A 11 25.65 22.03 91.88
CA ILE A 11 24.39 22.55 92.49
C ILE A 11 24.58 23.53 93.68
N ALA A 12 24.17 24.80 93.46
CA ALA A 12 23.26 25.61 94.30
C ALA A 12 23.64 27.11 94.42
N ALA A 13 22.71 27.97 93.98
CA ALA A 13 22.24 29.22 94.59
C ALA A 13 23.23 30.27 95.11
N ALA A 14 23.18 31.48 94.53
CA ALA A 14 23.49 32.71 95.27
C ALA A 14 22.58 33.87 94.82
N CYS A 15 21.77 34.34 95.76
CA CYS A 15 20.93 35.53 95.66
C CYS A 15 21.76 36.82 95.75
N ARG A 16 21.37 37.80 94.93
CA ARG A 16 21.33 39.26 95.19
C ARG A 16 22.58 39.94 95.77
N LEU A 17 23.42 40.49 94.89
CA LEU A 17 24.28 41.65 95.20
C LEU A 17 24.38 42.70 94.06
N ASP A 18 23.61 42.58 92.96
CA ASP A 18 23.77 43.44 91.78
C ASP A 18 22.90 44.71 91.75
N LYS A 19 22.09 44.99 92.80
CA LYS A 19 21.14 46.11 92.81
C LYS A 19 21.66 47.43 93.39
N LEU A 20 22.96 47.57 93.67
CA LEU A 20 23.47 48.73 94.42
C LEU A 20 24.30 49.75 93.63
N LEU A 21 24.64 49.53 92.36
CA LEU A 21 25.47 50.48 91.61
C LEU A 21 25.14 50.49 90.11
N GLN A 22 24.14 51.26 89.68
CA GLN A 22 24.14 51.86 88.34
C GLN A 22 23.24 53.11 88.27
N SER A 23 23.89 54.19 87.86
CA SER A 23 23.45 55.57 87.72
C SER A 23 22.29 55.76 86.75
N ALA A 24 21.43 56.74 87.07
CA ALA A 24 20.31 57.20 86.27
C ALA A 24 20.72 57.55 84.83
N GLY A 25 20.12 56.85 83.86
CA GLY A 25 20.05 57.29 82.48
C GLY A 25 19.10 58.49 82.31
N PRO A 26 19.06 59.12 81.11
CA PRO A 26 18.15 60.23 80.85
C PRO A 26 16.69 59.81 81.10
N PRO A 27 15.80 60.74 81.49
CA PRO A 27 14.44 60.39 81.88
C PRO A 27 13.74 59.63 80.74
N PRO A 28 12.98 58.56 81.05
CA PRO A 28 12.16 57.90 80.04
C PRO A 28 11.18 58.91 79.42
N PRO A 29 10.84 58.80 78.13
CA PRO A 29 9.78 59.58 77.52
C PRO A 29 8.49 59.40 78.35
N PRO A 30 7.63 60.43 78.46
CA PRO A 30 6.59 60.51 79.48
C PRO A 30 5.78 59.22 79.55
N SER A 31 6.02 58.42 80.58
CA SER A 31 5.20 57.28 80.94
C SER A 31 3.78 57.80 81.09
N ALA A 32 2.90 57.28 80.24
CA ALA A 32 1.59 57.82 79.95
C ALA A 32 0.77 58.06 81.23
N PHE A 33 -0.08 59.08 81.21
CA PHE A 33 -1.08 59.45 82.22
C PHE A 33 -2.08 58.31 82.53
N GLY A 34 -1.63 57.13 82.96
CA GLY A 34 -2.42 55.92 83.10
C GLY A 34 -2.74 55.20 81.79
N ALA A 35 -2.22 55.61 80.63
CA ALA A 35 -2.56 54.93 79.37
C ALA A 35 -2.02 53.50 79.31
N ALA A 36 -2.89 52.58 78.88
CA ALA A 36 -2.63 51.16 78.79
C ALA A 36 -3.03 50.56 77.43
N ALA A 37 -3.95 51.20 76.68
CA ALA A 37 -4.44 50.67 75.41
C ALA A 37 -4.90 51.76 74.42
N LEU A 38 -5.02 51.37 73.16
CA LEU A 38 -5.68 52.14 72.10
C LEU A 38 -7.01 51.48 71.74
N ALA A 39 -7.99 52.27 71.32
CA ALA A 39 -9.25 51.76 70.79
C ALA A 39 -9.80 52.65 69.68
N PHE A 40 -10.21 52.05 68.56
CA PHE A 40 -10.99 52.74 67.55
C PHE A 40 -12.41 53.01 68.08
N THR A 41 -12.75 54.28 68.25
CA THR A 41 -14.06 54.74 68.75
C THR A 41 -14.95 55.28 67.65
N ALA A 42 -14.38 55.73 66.53
CA ALA A 42 -15.05 55.84 65.24
C ALA A 42 -14.31 54.94 64.26
N GLN A 43 -15.01 53.91 63.77
CA GLN A 43 -14.45 52.89 62.88
C GLN A 43 -14.38 53.42 61.43
N PRO A 44 -13.43 52.93 60.61
CA PRO A 44 -13.48 53.17 59.18
C PRO A 44 -14.73 52.49 58.58
N GLU A 45 -15.39 53.18 57.66
CA GLU A 45 -16.50 52.66 56.87
C GLU A 45 -16.06 52.40 55.42
N SER A 46 -16.92 51.73 54.66
CA SER A 46 -16.63 51.47 53.24
C SER A 46 -16.55 52.77 52.44
N ALA A 47 -15.52 52.90 51.61
CA ALA A 47 -15.30 54.09 50.77
C ALA A 47 -14.94 53.67 49.34
N ARG A 48 -14.83 54.64 48.43
CA ARG A 48 -14.28 54.40 47.08
C ARG A 48 -12.78 54.71 47.06
N ALA A 49 -12.04 54.00 46.20
CA ALA A 49 -10.62 54.25 45.99
C ALA A 49 -10.36 55.73 45.62
N GLY A 50 -9.36 56.32 46.26
CA GLY A 50 -9.02 57.75 46.13
C GLY A 50 -9.98 58.72 46.83
N GLN A 51 -11.12 58.27 47.34
CA GLN A 51 -12.03 59.07 48.16
C GLN A 51 -11.68 58.93 49.65
N ARG A 52 -11.98 59.98 50.42
CA ARG A 52 -11.75 59.97 51.87
C ARG A 52 -12.63 58.93 52.53
N ILE A 53 -12.05 58.14 53.43
CA ILE A 53 -12.85 57.36 54.38
C ILE A 53 -13.49 58.30 55.40
N ALA A 54 -14.61 57.89 55.99
CA ALA A 54 -15.23 58.62 57.09
C ALA A 54 -14.19 58.87 58.20
N PRO A 55 -14.25 60.01 58.93
CA PRO A 55 -13.25 60.33 59.93
C PRO A 55 -13.08 59.22 60.98
N VAL A 56 -11.85 58.76 61.16
CA VAL A 56 -11.50 57.69 62.09
C VAL A 56 -11.01 58.30 63.39
N GLN A 57 -11.48 57.77 64.53
CA GLN A 57 -11.06 58.23 65.86
C GLN A 57 -10.43 57.11 66.65
N VAL A 58 -9.24 57.38 67.20
CA VAL A 58 -8.52 56.50 68.11
C VAL A 58 -8.45 57.14 69.47
N THR A 59 -9.07 56.50 70.47
CA THR A 59 -9.03 56.94 71.86
C THR A 59 -7.96 56.18 72.63
N VAL A 60 -7.12 56.91 73.36
CA VAL A 60 -6.16 56.35 74.32
C VAL A 60 -6.88 56.05 75.62
N ARG A 61 -6.76 54.83 76.14
CA ARG A 61 -7.50 54.34 77.30
C ARG A 61 -6.57 53.86 78.41
N ASP A 62 -7.04 53.97 79.65
CA ASP A 62 -6.35 53.41 80.82
C ASP A 62 -6.68 51.92 81.05
N SER A 63 -6.10 51.33 82.10
CA SER A 63 -6.33 49.92 82.46
C SER A 63 -7.77 49.62 82.89
N SER A 64 -8.57 50.65 83.18
CA SER A 64 -10.01 50.56 83.49
C SER A 64 -10.88 50.83 82.26
N ASN A 65 -10.26 50.94 81.07
CA ASN A 65 -10.90 51.22 79.79
C ASN A 65 -11.51 52.65 79.67
N ALA A 66 -11.12 53.59 80.53
CA ALA A 66 -11.56 54.98 80.49
C ALA A 66 -10.63 55.85 79.62
N PRO A 67 -11.13 56.91 78.94
CA PRO A 67 -10.29 57.79 78.13
C PRO A 67 -9.25 58.55 78.95
N VAL A 68 -8.00 58.58 78.48
CA VAL A 68 -6.91 59.33 79.10
C VAL A 68 -6.90 60.76 78.57
N THR A 69 -7.73 61.62 79.13
CA THR A 69 -7.98 62.98 78.59
C THR A 69 -6.76 63.90 78.59
N LYS A 70 -5.76 63.65 79.44
CA LYS A 70 -4.50 64.41 79.47
C LYS A 70 -3.48 63.96 78.43
N PHE A 71 -3.73 62.85 77.71
CA PHE A 71 -2.83 62.39 76.67
C PHE A 71 -2.90 63.30 75.43
N ALA A 72 -1.76 63.86 75.05
CA ALA A 72 -1.58 64.73 73.88
C ALA A 72 -0.50 64.24 72.91
N GLY A 73 -0.06 62.98 73.06
CA GLY A 73 0.97 62.37 72.21
C GLY A 73 0.50 62.11 70.78
N LEU A 74 1.44 61.76 69.91
CA LEU A 74 1.16 61.41 68.53
C LEU A 74 0.63 59.98 68.42
N VAL A 75 -0.48 59.82 67.71
CA VAL A 75 -1.02 58.52 67.30
C VAL A 75 -0.74 58.37 65.80
N THR A 76 -0.20 57.22 65.41
CA THR A 76 0.04 56.88 64.01
C THR A 76 -0.90 55.77 63.56
N VAL A 77 -1.43 55.86 62.34
CA VAL A 77 -2.24 54.82 61.72
C VAL A 77 -1.58 54.29 60.46
N THR A 78 -1.52 52.96 60.33
CA THR A 78 -1.04 52.24 59.14
C THR A 78 -2.09 51.24 58.65
N LEU A 79 -1.87 50.64 57.48
CA LEU A 79 -2.64 49.46 57.08
C LEU A 79 -2.11 48.25 57.83
N ASP A 80 -2.99 47.56 58.54
CA ASP A 80 -2.73 46.27 59.18
C ASP A 80 -2.94 45.14 58.17
N HIS A 81 -4.07 45.18 57.45
CA HIS A 81 -4.37 44.32 56.32
C HIS A 81 -4.52 45.15 55.05
N SER A 82 -3.68 44.87 54.05
CA SER A 82 -3.65 45.57 52.75
C SER A 82 -3.71 44.58 51.59
N PRO A 83 -4.92 44.11 51.22
CA PRO A 83 -5.08 43.31 50.00
C PRO A 83 -4.59 44.11 48.78
N GLY A 84 -3.77 43.49 47.95
CA GLY A 84 -3.31 44.10 46.68
C GLY A 84 -2.27 45.21 46.81
N GLY A 85 -1.64 45.40 47.98
CA GLY A 85 -0.51 46.34 48.14
C GLY A 85 -0.90 47.82 48.08
N ALA A 86 -2.07 48.16 48.63
CA ALA A 86 -2.60 49.52 48.65
C ALA A 86 -1.76 50.51 49.47
N ALA A 87 -1.82 51.78 49.10
CA ALA A 87 -1.27 52.88 49.87
C ALA A 87 -2.35 53.54 50.74
N LEU A 88 -2.05 53.72 52.03
CA LEU A 88 -2.81 54.63 52.89
C LEU A 88 -2.24 56.03 52.77
N ASN A 89 -3.06 56.94 52.27
CA ASN A 89 -2.71 58.33 51.99
C ASN A 89 -3.38 59.27 53.00
N GLY A 90 -3.01 60.56 52.97
CA GLY A 90 -3.43 61.56 53.95
C GLY A 90 -2.51 61.64 55.16
N ARG A 91 -2.95 62.36 56.21
CA ARG A 91 -2.18 62.58 57.43
C ARG A 91 -2.31 61.39 58.37
N ARG A 92 -1.34 60.49 58.29
CA ARG A 92 -1.28 59.24 59.08
C ARG A 92 -0.81 59.38 60.52
N THR A 93 -0.32 60.55 60.92
CA THR A 93 0.12 60.82 62.29
C THR A 93 -0.47 62.15 62.77
N VAL A 94 -1.24 62.09 63.85
CA VAL A 94 -1.92 63.27 64.44
C VAL A 94 -1.75 63.27 65.96
N PRO A 95 -1.66 64.45 66.60
CA PRO A 95 -1.69 64.54 68.05
C PRO A 95 -3.10 64.21 68.57
N ALA A 96 -3.16 63.54 69.71
CA ALA A 96 -4.42 63.39 70.44
C ALA A 96 -4.84 64.72 71.09
N VAL A 97 -6.13 65.02 71.06
CA VAL A 97 -6.74 66.13 71.80
C VAL A 97 -7.76 65.54 72.76
N ASN A 98 -7.63 65.85 74.05
CA ASN A 98 -8.41 65.21 75.12
C ASN A 98 -8.34 63.67 75.07
N GLY A 99 -7.18 63.10 74.75
CA GLY A 99 -6.99 61.66 74.63
C GLY A 99 -7.54 61.01 73.35
N VAL A 100 -8.02 61.79 72.38
CA VAL A 100 -8.56 61.28 71.10
C VAL A 100 -7.79 61.84 69.91
N ALA A 101 -7.24 60.95 69.09
CA ALA A 101 -6.66 61.28 67.79
C ALA A 101 -7.73 61.13 66.70
N THR A 102 -7.97 62.19 65.92
CA THR A 102 -8.95 62.19 64.83
C THR A 102 -8.24 62.30 63.47
N PHE A 103 -8.50 61.35 62.59
CA PHE A 103 -7.96 61.28 61.23
C PHE A 103 -9.07 61.55 60.23
N SER A 104 -9.02 62.67 59.51
CA SER A 104 -10.12 63.17 58.66
C SER A 104 -9.81 63.16 57.15
N ASP A 105 -8.61 62.74 56.76
CA ASP A 105 -8.12 62.81 55.38
C ASP A 105 -7.52 61.50 54.86
N LEU A 106 -7.68 60.42 55.62
CA LEU A 106 -7.26 59.10 55.20
C LEU A 106 -8.02 58.68 53.94
N HIS A 107 -7.30 58.09 52.99
CA HIS A 107 -7.88 57.47 51.80
C HIS A 107 -6.95 56.38 51.29
N ILE A 108 -7.52 55.42 50.56
CA ILE A 108 -6.82 54.24 50.04
C ILE A 108 -6.99 54.23 48.52
N ASP A 109 -5.93 53.92 47.78
CA ASP A 109 -5.88 54.01 46.31
C ASP A 109 -6.27 52.71 45.59
N LYS A 110 -6.24 51.56 46.27
CA LYS A 110 -6.65 50.27 45.70
C LYS A 110 -7.99 49.79 46.23
N SER A 111 -8.83 49.31 45.32
CA SER A 111 -10.07 48.62 45.70
C SER A 111 -9.77 47.24 46.28
N GLY A 112 -10.57 46.78 47.24
CA GLY A 112 -10.42 45.47 47.85
C GLY A 112 -11.31 45.30 49.07
N ASN A 113 -11.50 44.04 49.46
CA ASN A 113 -12.26 43.66 50.65
C ASN A 113 -11.30 43.32 51.80
N GLY A 114 -11.69 43.67 53.03
CA GLY A 114 -10.97 43.22 54.23
C GLY A 114 -9.86 44.15 54.71
N TYR A 115 -9.82 45.41 54.25
CA TYR A 115 -8.86 46.37 54.80
C TYR A 115 -9.06 46.55 56.29
N ALA A 116 -7.97 46.71 57.04
CA ALA A 116 -8.00 47.06 58.46
C ALA A 116 -6.87 48.06 58.77
N LEU A 117 -7.14 48.99 59.68
CA LEU A 117 -6.19 49.99 60.15
C LEU A 117 -5.55 49.54 61.47
N ALA A 118 -4.23 49.69 61.61
CA ALA A 118 -3.53 49.55 62.87
C ALA A 118 -3.19 50.93 63.43
N ALA A 119 -3.62 51.22 64.66
CA ALA A 119 -3.23 52.42 65.39
C ALA A 119 -2.10 52.09 66.37
N THR A 120 -1.06 52.91 66.37
CA THR A 120 0.12 52.75 67.22
C THR A 120 0.47 54.03 67.95
N VAL A 121 0.95 53.84 69.18
CA VAL A 121 1.62 54.83 70.02
C VAL A 121 2.83 54.11 70.60
N GLU A 122 3.99 54.75 70.60
CA GLU A 122 5.21 54.15 71.15
C GLU A 122 4.99 53.74 72.61
N GLY A 123 5.30 52.48 72.94
CA GLY A 123 5.15 51.92 74.29
C GLY A 123 3.74 51.43 74.66
N LEU A 124 2.75 51.51 73.77
CA LEU A 124 1.41 50.92 73.97
C LEU A 124 1.15 49.78 72.98
N PRO A 125 0.35 48.76 73.35
CA PRO A 125 -0.14 47.76 72.40
C PRO A 125 -0.92 48.43 71.25
N ALA A 126 -0.69 47.96 70.02
CA ALA A 126 -1.42 48.42 68.85
C ALA A 126 -2.91 48.00 68.93
N ALA A 127 -3.79 48.82 68.36
CA ALA A 127 -5.18 48.46 68.15
C ALA A 127 -5.44 48.25 66.66
N THR A 128 -6.28 47.27 66.31
CA THR A 128 -6.74 47.03 64.95
C THR A 128 -8.21 47.44 64.82
N SER A 129 -8.57 48.08 63.71
CA SER A 129 -9.96 48.46 63.42
C SER A 129 -10.80 47.24 63.01
N ALA A 130 -12.12 47.44 62.89
CA ALA A 130 -12.94 46.52 62.12
C ALA A 130 -12.48 46.47 60.65
N MET A 131 -12.73 45.35 59.98
CA MET A 131 -12.48 45.22 58.53
C MET A 131 -13.50 46.03 57.73
N PHE A 132 -13.06 46.64 56.63
CA PHE A 132 -13.91 47.41 55.72
C PHE A 132 -13.56 47.17 54.24
N GLU A 133 -14.46 47.57 53.35
CA GLU A 133 -14.29 47.49 51.89
C GLU A 133 -13.84 48.84 51.32
N VAL A 134 -12.90 48.81 50.39
CA VAL A 134 -12.66 49.93 49.48
C VAL A 134 -13.19 49.53 48.11
N LYS A 135 -14.26 50.16 47.65
CA LYS A 135 -14.83 49.95 46.31
C LYS A 135 -13.98 50.64 45.25
N PRO A 136 -14.01 50.20 43.99
CA PRO A 136 -13.39 50.95 42.89
C PRO A 136 -13.92 52.40 42.82
N GLY A 137 -13.08 53.33 42.39
CA GLY A 137 -13.52 54.67 42.01
C GLY A 137 -14.45 54.64 40.78
N PRO A 138 -15.04 55.79 40.40
CA PRO A 138 -15.70 55.91 39.11
C PRO A 138 -14.74 55.54 37.98
N ALA A 139 -15.23 54.76 37.00
CA ALA A 139 -14.43 54.41 35.83
C ALA A 139 -14.03 55.66 35.05
N THR A 140 -12.79 55.68 34.56
CA THR A 140 -12.23 56.76 33.73
C THR A 140 -11.65 56.25 32.41
N GLN A 141 -11.39 54.95 32.30
CA GLN A 141 -10.75 54.35 31.13
C GLN A 141 -11.21 52.91 30.89
N LEU A 142 -11.10 52.44 29.65
CA LEU A 142 -11.29 51.04 29.28
C LEU A 142 -9.94 50.32 29.19
N GLY A 143 -9.97 48.99 29.19
CA GLY A 143 -8.83 48.15 28.86
C GLY A 143 -9.26 46.74 28.48
N PHE A 144 -8.48 46.07 27.64
CA PHE A 144 -8.75 44.68 27.24
C PHE A 144 -8.31 43.72 28.34
N ALA A 145 -9.27 43.07 28.99
CA ALA A 145 -9.02 41.99 29.96
C ALA A 145 -8.77 40.63 29.27
N ALA A 146 -9.31 40.45 28.06
CA ALA A 146 -8.94 39.35 27.16
C ALA A 146 -8.75 39.91 25.75
N GLN A 147 -7.53 39.76 25.23
CA GLN A 147 -7.14 40.24 23.90
C GLN A 147 -7.73 39.38 22.79
N PRO A 148 -7.98 39.94 21.59
CA PRO A 148 -8.16 39.14 20.40
C PRO A 148 -6.87 38.39 20.07
N SER A 149 -6.99 37.27 19.37
CA SER A 149 -5.87 36.47 18.88
C SER A 149 -6.02 36.19 17.39
N ASP A 150 -4.95 35.68 16.79
CA ASP A 150 -4.95 35.28 15.39
C ASP A 150 -6.10 34.32 15.08
N VAL A 151 -6.80 34.60 13.98
CA VAL A 151 -8.05 33.92 13.60
C VAL A 151 -8.08 33.68 12.09
N MET A 152 -8.86 32.70 11.66
CA MET A 152 -9.15 32.53 10.24
C MET A 152 -10.24 33.53 9.80
N THR A 153 -10.20 33.91 8.53
CA THR A 153 -11.23 34.77 7.92
C THR A 153 -12.63 34.18 8.14
N ASP A 154 -13.60 35.03 8.46
CA ASP A 154 -14.99 34.69 8.78
C ASP A 154 -15.19 33.79 10.01
N SER A 155 -14.11 33.38 10.68
CA SER A 155 -14.18 32.60 11.92
C SER A 155 -14.32 33.50 13.14
N VAL A 156 -15.01 32.99 14.16
CA VAL A 156 -15.17 33.68 15.44
C VAL A 156 -13.82 33.81 16.14
N ILE A 157 -13.49 35.02 16.60
CA ILE A 157 -12.30 35.30 17.40
C ILE A 157 -12.41 34.53 18.72
N ARG A 158 -11.43 33.65 19.00
CA ARG A 158 -11.37 32.82 20.21
C ARG A 158 -9.98 32.90 20.86
N PRO A 159 -9.88 33.10 22.18
CA PRO A 159 -10.99 33.22 23.14
C PRO A 159 -11.80 34.52 22.95
N PRO A 160 -13.03 34.60 23.52
CA PRO A 160 -13.85 35.81 23.44
C PRO A 160 -13.10 37.05 23.93
N VAL A 161 -13.30 38.16 23.21
CA VAL A 161 -12.73 39.45 23.57
C VAL A 161 -13.45 39.98 24.79
N VAL A 162 -12.70 40.45 25.81
CA VAL A 162 -13.29 41.01 27.04
C VAL A 162 -12.68 42.37 27.30
N VAL A 163 -13.53 43.37 27.51
CA VAL A 163 -13.16 44.72 27.89
C VAL A 163 -13.61 44.98 29.33
N ALA A 164 -12.71 45.53 30.13
CA ALA A 164 -12.97 45.99 31.48
C ALA A 164 -12.93 47.52 31.55
N ALA A 165 -13.72 48.11 32.44
CA ALA A 165 -13.58 49.52 32.81
C ALA A 165 -12.71 49.64 34.07
N PHE A 166 -11.86 50.66 34.12
CA PHE A 166 -10.95 50.92 35.24
C PHE A 166 -11.12 52.35 35.75
N ASP A 167 -10.91 52.55 37.05
CA ASP A 167 -10.77 53.88 37.62
C ASP A 167 -9.37 54.49 37.34
N ALA A 168 -9.17 55.72 37.81
CA ALA A 168 -7.92 56.47 37.63
C ALA A 168 -6.69 55.82 38.31
N PHE A 169 -6.89 54.88 39.23
CA PHE A 169 -5.84 54.16 39.94
C PHE A 169 -5.62 52.73 39.40
N GLY A 170 -6.29 52.40 38.28
CA GLY A 170 -6.22 51.11 37.62
C GLY A 170 -7.02 50.01 38.31
N ASN A 171 -7.98 50.36 39.17
CA ASN A 171 -8.87 49.38 39.81
C ASN A 171 -10.03 49.03 38.86
N PRO A 172 -10.38 47.74 38.69
CA PRO A 172 -11.49 47.34 37.83
C PRO A 172 -12.83 47.81 38.42
N GLY A 173 -13.58 48.60 37.65
CA GLY A 173 -14.85 49.19 38.05
C GLY A 173 -16.00 48.19 37.99
N ALA A 174 -16.16 47.35 39.02
CA ALA A 174 -17.22 46.33 39.09
C ALA A 174 -18.65 46.88 38.95
N ASP A 175 -18.88 48.16 39.32
CA ASP A 175 -20.18 48.83 39.21
C ASP A 175 -20.46 49.39 37.80
N PHE A 176 -19.51 49.30 36.87
CA PHE A 176 -19.70 49.82 35.51
C PHE A 176 -20.65 48.92 34.71
N THR A 177 -21.75 49.52 34.24
CA THR A 177 -22.85 48.81 33.54
C THR A 177 -23.18 49.40 32.16
N ALA A 178 -22.50 50.47 31.75
CA ALA A 178 -22.77 51.12 30.47
C ALA A 178 -22.32 50.26 29.27
N ALA A 179 -22.81 50.63 28.09
CA ALA A 179 -22.48 49.94 26.85
C ALA A 179 -21.03 50.23 26.42
N VAL A 180 -20.29 49.18 26.13
CA VAL A 180 -19.00 49.22 25.45
C VAL A 180 -19.22 48.87 23.99
N ARG A 181 -18.66 49.67 23.07
CA ARG A 181 -18.65 49.38 21.64
C ARG A 181 -17.25 49.02 21.17
N ILE A 182 -17.15 47.92 20.42
CA ILE A 182 -15.96 47.51 19.69
C ILE A 182 -16.05 47.96 18.24
N ALA A 183 -14.95 48.47 17.70
CA ALA A 183 -14.77 48.75 16.29
C ALA A 183 -13.37 48.29 15.84
N LEU A 184 -13.14 48.24 14.53
CA LEU A 184 -11.78 48.18 14.00
C LEU A 184 -11.10 49.52 14.27
N ASP A 185 -9.95 49.48 14.94
CA ASP A 185 -9.08 50.64 15.14
C ASP A 185 -8.15 50.78 13.92
N ARG A 186 -7.35 49.74 13.69
CA ARG A 186 -6.58 49.55 12.47
C ARG A 186 -7.23 48.47 11.62
N ASP A 187 -7.74 48.89 10.47
CA ASP A 187 -8.08 47.97 9.38
C ASP A 187 -6.80 47.58 8.63
N ALA A 188 -6.42 46.30 8.72
CA ALA A 188 -5.22 45.75 8.09
C ALA A 188 -5.52 44.96 6.80
N SER A 189 -6.74 45.10 6.26
CA SER A 189 -7.18 44.40 5.06
C SER A 189 -6.30 44.68 3.85
N LEU A 190 -6.06 43.65 3.04
CA LEU A 190 -5.22 43.77 1.84
C LEU A 190 -5.96 44.21 0.57
N LEU A 191 -7.28 43.95 0.49
CA LEU A 191 -8.03 44.08 -0.77
C LEU A 191 -9.14 45.15 -0.70
N ARG A 192 -9.97 45.10 0.34
CA ARG A 192 -11.07 46.04 0.60
C ARG A 192 -11.23 46.20 2.10
N SER A 193 -11.91 47.26 2.54
CA SER A 193 -12.15 47.47 3.97
C SER A 193 -12.82 46.27 4.63
N ALA A 194 -12.29 45.86 5.78
CA ALA A 194 -12.84 44.78 6.58
C ALA A 194 -14.16 45.20 7.23
N LYS A 195 -15.05 44.22 7.37
CA LYS A 195 -16.22 44.29 8.22
C LYS A 195 -15.97 43.52 9.51
N LEU A 196 -16.11 44.19 10.65
CA LEU A 196 -16.25 43.52 11.94
C LEU A 196 -17.68 43.00 12.09
N GLY A 197 -17.84 41.68 12.06
CA GLY A 197 -19.10 40.97 12.28
C GLY A 197 -19.37 40.66 13.74
N GLY A 198 -20.54 40.08 14.02
CA GLY A 198 -21.00 39.73 15.36
C GLY A 198 -21.60 40.90 16.14
N THR A 199 -21.68 40.73 17.46
CA THR A 199 -22.20 41.74 18.39
C THR A 199 -21.09 42.75 18.71
N THR A 200 -21.19 43.97 18.20
CA THR A 200 -20.15 45.01 18.40
C THR A 200 -20.46 45.98 19.52
N THR A 201 -21.56 45.80 20.25
CA THR A 201 -21.95 46.69 21.37
C THR A 201 -22.59 45.85 22.46
N GLN A 202 -22.06 45.97 23.68
CA GLN A 202 -22.48 45.16 24.81
C GLN A 202 -22.39 45.94 26.12
N ALA A 203 -23.45 45.87 26.93
CA ALA A 203 -23.45 46.41 28.28
C ALA A 203 -22.50 45.60 29.17
N ALA A 204 -21.72 46.30 29.99
CA ALA A 204 -20.86 45.65 30.97
C ALA A 204 -21.68 44.99 32.09
N GLN A 205 -21.26 43.82 32.55
CA GLN A 205 -21.81 43.12 33.71
C GLN A 205 -20.66 42.86 34.69
N GLY A 206 -20.79 43.36 35.92
CA GLY A 206 -19.70 43.32 36.89
C GLY A 206 -18.43 44.04 36.40
N GLY A 207 -18.58 45.12 35.62
CA GLY A 207 -17.47 45.87 35.05
C GLY A 207 -16.84 45.28 33.79
N LEU A 208 -17.35 44.15 33.27
CA LEU A 208 -16.82 43.45 32.09
C LEU A 208 -17.84 43.39 30.95
N ALA A 209 -17.43 43.80 29.75
CA ALA A 209 -18.15 43.58 28.50
C ALA A 209 -17.47 42.47 27.70
N ARG A 210 -18.18 41.37 27.42
CA ARG A 210 -17.64 40.17 26.75
C ARG A 210 -18.26 39.95 25.38
N PHE A 211 -17.44 40.02 24.34
CA PHE A 211 -17.82 39.84 22.94
C PHE A 211 -17.40 38.46 22.45
N SER A 212 -18.38 37.56 22.23
CA SER A 212 -18.14 36.13 21.99
C SER A 212 -18.31 35.66 20.55
N ASP A 213 -18.73 36.55 19.67
CA ASP A 213 -19.15 36.24 18.29
C ASP A 213 -18.50 37.16 17.25
N LEU A 214 -17.48 37.92 17.62
CA LEU A 214 -16.77 38.81 16.70
C LEU A 214 -16.08 38.01 15.59
N THR A 215 -16.24 38.47 14.35
CA THR A 215 -15.59 37.92 13.14
C THR A 215 -15.02 39.04 12.28
N ILE A 216 -14.04 38.75 11.42
CA ILE A 216 -13.52 39.67 10.41
C ILE A 216 -13.52 38.97 9.06
N ASP A 217 -14.04 39.64 8.04
CA ASP A 217 -14.30 39.05 6.71
C ASP A 217 -13.16 39.26 5.70
N GLN A 218 -12.03 39.85 6.10
CA GLN A 218 -10.88 40.09 5.24
C GLN A 218 -9.57 39.63 5.89
N VAL A 219 -8.71 39.01 5.06
CA VAL A 219 -7.33 38.67 5.45
C VAL A 219 -6.48 39.92 5.64
N GLY A 220 -5.57 39.87 6.61
CA GLY A 220 -4.68 40.99 6.91
C GLY A 220 -3.83 40.75 8.15
N ASN A 221 -2.68 41.43 8.23
CA ASN A 221 -1.74 41.30 9.34
C ASN A 221 -1.71 42.58 10.17
N GLY A 222 -1.94 42.44 11.47
CA GLY A 222 -1.90 43.54 12.42
C GLY A 222 -3.18 44.36 12.52
N TYR A 223 -4.34 43.70 12.51
CA TYR A 223 -5.59 44.32 12.94
C TYR A 223 -5.51 44.72 14.41
N THR A 224 -6.13 45.84 14.76
CA THR A 224 -6.39 46.21 16.17
C THR A 224 -7.86 46.55 16.35
N LEU A 225 -8.40 46.26 17.53
CA LEU A 225 -9.76 46.62 17.94
C LEU A 225 -9.72 47.85 18.85
N ARG A 226 -10.67 48.78 18.64
CA ARG A 226 -10.91 49.93 19.53
C ARG A 226 -12.12 49.63 20.40
N ALA A 227 -11.95 49.74 21.72
CA ALA A 227 -13.04 49.71 22.68
C ALA A 227 -13.40 51.13 23.12
N THR A 228 -14.68 51.47 23.02
CA THR A 228 -15.23 52.81 23.28
C THR A 228 -16.39 52.74 24.28
N ALA A 229 -16.52 53.75 25.12
CA ALA A 229 -17.69 53.98 25.96
C ALA A 229 -17.81 55.48 26.28
N ASP A 230 -19.03 55.96 26.52
CA ASP A 230 -19.26 57.37 26.78
C ASP A 230 -18.45 57.87 27.99
N LYS A 231 -17.74 58.99 27.80
CA LYS A 231 -16.96 59.71 28.83
C LYS A 231 -15.77 58.94 29.42
N LEU A 232 -15.42 57.77 28.87
CA LEU A 232 -14.20 57.03 29.23
C LEU A 232 -13.14 57.19 28.15
N SER A 233 -11.87 57.15 28.55
CA SER A 233 -10.78 56.97 27.61
C SER A 233 -10.86 55.59 26.96
N ASP A 234 -10.77 55.56 25.64
CA ASP A 234 -10.79 54.36 24.82
C ASP A 234 -9.57 53.47 25.05
N ALA A 235 -9.69 52.20 24.64
CA ALA A 235 -8.58 51.25 24.62
C ALA A 235 -8.38 50.69 23.21
N THR A 236 -7.11 50.44 22.85
CA THR A 236 -6.73 49.72 21.64
C THR A 236 -6.17 48.35 22.02
N SER A 237 -6.59 47.30 21.30
CA SER A 237 -6.09 45.94 21.53
C SER A 237 -4.64 45.79 21.06
N THR A 238 -3.99 44.70 21.46
CA THR A 238 -2.79 44.25 20.75
C THR A 238 -3.14 43.86 19.32
N ALA A 239 -2.13 43.94 18.44
CA ALA A 239 -2.28 43.55 17.05
C ALA A 239 -2.49 42.03 16.90
N PHE A 240 -3.34 41.60 15.98
CA PHE A 240 -3.57 40.20 15.62
C PHE A 240 -3.77 40.04 14.10
N ASN A 241 -3.64 38.80 13.62
CA ASN A 241 -3.72 38.49 12.20
C ASN A 241 -5.02 37.75 11.84
N VAL A 242 -5.55 38.05 10.66
CA VAL A 242 -6.64 37.29 10.04
C VAL A 242 -6.07 36.55 8.84
N SER A 243 -6.00 35.22 8.92
CA SER A 243 -5.40 34.37 7.89
C SER A 243 -6.47 33.62 7.09
N LEU A 244 -6.07 33.07 5.95
CA LEU A 244 -6.88 32.04 5.28
C LEU A 244 -6.83 30.76 6.10
N ALA A 245 -7.88 29.95 5.98
CA ALA A 245 -7.79 28.58 6.43
C ALA A 245 -6.59 27.90 5.74
N PRO A 246 -5.77 27.13 6.48
CA PRO A 246 -4.75 26.30 5.87
C PRO A 246 -5.41 25.46 4.77
N PRO A 247 -4.77 25.30 3.60
CA PRO A 247 -5.26 24.34 2.64
C PRO A 247 -5.41 22.98 3.34
N PRO A 248 -6.43 22.17 2.98
CA PRO A 248 -6.53 20.82 3.49
C PRO A 248 -5.20 20.11 3.26
N PRO A 249 -4.76 19.25 4.19
CA PRO A 249 -3.52 18.52 4.02
C PRO A 249 -3.55 17.81 2.65
N PRO A 250 -2.43 17.81 1.91
CA PRO A 250 -2.38 17.08 0.66
C PRO A 250 -2.78 15.62 0.93
N PRO A 251 -3.49 14.96 0.00
CA PRO A 251 -3.78 13.55 0.14
C PRO A 251 -2.47 12.79 0.42
N PRO A 252 -2.51 11.74 1.27
CA PRO A 252 -1.32 10.95 1.55
C PRO A 252 -0.65 10.54 0.22
N PRO A 253 0.68 10.52 0.15
CA PRO A 253 1.38 10.07 -1.06
C PRO A 253 0.82 8.71 -1.48
N PRO A 254 0.70 8.43 -2.79
CA PRO A 254 0.28 7.12 -3.26
C PRO A 254 1.15 6.06 -2.57
N PRO A 255 0.57 4.95 -2.06
CA PRO A 255 1.38 3.85 -1.54
C PRO A 255 2.44 3.47 -2.58
N PRO A 256 3.67 3.10 -2.18
CA PRO A 256 4.71 2.69 -3.11
C PRO A 256 4.13 1.70 -4.12
N ALA A 257 4.36 1.94 -5.42
CA ALA A 257 3.81 1.09 -6.46
C ALA A 257 4.16 -0.37 -6.14
N PRO A 258 3.17 -1.28 -6.04
CA PRO A 258 3.46 -2.67 -5.74
C PRO A 258 4.29 -3.29 -6.86
N HIS A 259 5.09 -4.30 -6.52
CA HIS A 259 5.70 -5.19 -7.49
C HIS A 259 5.22 -6.62 -7.23
N LEU A 260 5.12 -7.43 -8.30
CA LEU A 260 4.73 -8.82 -8.18
C LEU A 260 5.95 -9.68 -7.83
N VAL A 261 5.72 -10.76 -7.08
CA VAL A 261 6.72 -11.81 -6.79
C VAL A 261 6.05 -13.17 -6.81
N PHE A 262 6.69 -14.17 -7.40
CA PHE A 262 6.26 -15.56 -7.28
C PHE A 262 6.63 -16.08 -5.88
N THR A 263 5.62 -16.28 -5.02
CA THR A 263 5.79 -16.77 -3.64
C THR A 263 5.59 -18.28 -3.54
N ALA A 264 4.85 -18.88 -4.48
CA ALA A 264 4.89 -20.31 -4.76
C ALA A 264 5.28 -20.50 -6.22
N GLN A 265 6.52 -20.96 -6.45
CA GLN A 265 7.13 -21.10 -7.77
C GLN A 265 6.54 -22.30 -8.54
N PRO A 266 6.40 -22.23 -9.88
CA PRO A 266 6.10 -23.41 -10.69
C PRO A 266 7.17 -24.48 -10.51
N GLN A 267 6.76 -25.75 -10.54
CA GLN A 267 7.65 -26.89 -10.29
C GLN A 267 7.73 -27.80 -11.51
N THR A 268 8.79 -28.61 -11.57
CA THR A 268 8.96 -29.61 -12.63
C THR A 268 7.77 -30.57 -12.69
N THR A 269 7.13 -30.65 -13.86
CA THR A 269 5.87 -31.38 -14.05
C THR A 269 5.88 -32.12 -15.39
N PRO A 270 5.35 -33.35 -15.50
CA PRO A 270 5.24 -34.03 -16.79
C PRO A 270 4.36 -33.27 -17.79
N ALA A 271 4.68 -33.37 -19.07
CA ALA A 271 3.93 -32.76 -20.16
C ALA A 271 2.44 -33.12 -20.11
N GLY A 272 1.58 -32.11 -20.20
CA GLY A 272 0.12 -32.23 -20.14
C GLY A 272 -0.46 -32.37 -18.73
N GLN A 273 0.36 -32.56 -17.69
CA GLN A 273 -0.11 -32.64 -16.32
C GLN A 273 -0.24 -31.25 -15.67
N THR A 274 -1.15 -31.16 -14.70
CA THR A 274 -1.39 -29.95 -13.92
C THR A 274 -0.18 -29.62 -13.05
N LEU A 275 0.32 -28.40 -13.18
CA LEU A 275 1.31 -27.78 -12.29
C LEU A 275 0.74 -27.69 -10.87
N PRO A 276 1.57 -27.87 -9.83
CA PRO A 276 1.21 -27.45 -8.48
C PRO A 276 0.76 -25.98 -8.45
N PRO A 277 -0.10 -25.57 -7.49
CA PRO A 277 -0.61 -24.21 -7.44
C PRO A 277 0.51 -23.17 -7.42
N VAL A 278 0.42 -22.19 -8.33
CA VAL A 278 1.39 -21.10 -8.43
C VAL A 278 0.81 -19.87 -7.74
N GLN A 279 1.60 -19.20 -6.90
CA GLN A 279 1.16 -17.99 -6.19
C GLN A 279 2.01 -16.79 -6.59
N VAL A 280 1.31 -15.69 -6.91
CA VAL A 280 1.92 -14.39 -7.19
C VAL A 280 1.39 -13.39 -6.17
N THR A 281 2.30 -12.74 -5.46
CA THR A 281 1.98 -11.79 -4.38
C THR A 281 2.40 -10.37 -4.78
N ALA A 282 1.54 -9.38 -4.52
CA ALA A 282 1.87 -7.97 -4.64
C ALA A 282 2.56 -7.47 -3.35
N LEU A 283 3.79 -6.99 -3.49
CA LEU A 283 4.61 -6.48 -2.38
C LEU A 283 4.90 -4.99 -2.56
N ASP A 284 4.97 -4.25 -1.45
CA ASP A 284 5.46 -2.87 -1.45
C ASP A 284 6.99 -2.82 -1.61
N ALA A 285 7.56 -1.62 -1.71
CA ALA A 285 9.00 -1.41 -1.84
C ALA A 285 9.83 -1.94 -0.64
N SER A 286 9.19 -2.30 0.47
CA SER A 286 9.80 -2.91 1.65
C SER A 286 9.57 -4.43 1.72
N ASN A 287 9.12 -5.06 0.62
CA ASN A 287 8.76 -6.48 0.54
C ASN A 287 7.64 -6.91 1.51
N ARG A 288 6.73 -5.99 1.88
CA ARG A 288 5.53 -6.32 2.68
C ARG A 288 4.32 -6.51 1.76
N VAL A 289 3.45 -7.46 2.09
CA VAL A 289 2.24 -7.76 1.31
C VAL A 289 1.31 -6.56 1.28
N VAL A 290 0.93 -6.13 0.08
CA VAL A 290 -0.07 -5.08 -0.14
C VAL A 290 -1.45 -5.75 -0.09
N SER A 291 -1.98 -5.94 1.12
CA SER A 291 -3.25 -6.66 1.32
C SER A 291 -4.47 -6.00 0.68
N SER A 292 -4.38 -4.69 0.38
CA SER A 292 -5.43 -3.96 -0.35
C SER A 292 -5.42 -4.22 -1.87
N PHE A 293 -4.37 -4.85 -2.41
CA PHE A 293 -4.31 -5.17 -3.83
C PHE A 293 -5.27 -6.32 -4.17
N THR A 294 -6.24 -6.01 -5.03
CA THR A 294 -7.30 -6.94 -5.48
C THR A 294 -7.37 -7.06 -7.01
N GLY A 295 -6.35 -6.54 -7.71
CA GLY A 295 -6.31 -6.50 -9.17
C GLY A 295 -6.18 -7.88 -9.81
N ALA A 296 -6.55 -7.96 -11.09
CA ALA A 296 -6.36 -9.15 -11.92
C ALA A 296 -4.87 -9.33 -12.24
N VAL A 297 -4.32 -10.49 -11.85
CA VAL A 297 -2.96 -10.91 -12.23
C VAL A 297 -3.08 -11.91 -13.37
N THR A 298 -2.31 -11.68 -14.44
CA THR A 298 -2.23 -12.57 -15.61
C THR A 298 -0.86 -13.22 -15.67
N VAL A 299 -0.80 -14.55 -15.82
CA VAL A 299 0.42 -15.31 -16.07
C VAL A 299 0.50 -15.78 -17.52
N ALA A 300 1.67 -15.67 -18.12
CA ALA A 300 1.97 -16.16 -19.46
C ALA A 300 3.30 -16.90 -19.46
N LEU A 301 3.60 -17.65 -20.54
CA LEU A 301 4.94 -18.20 -20.74
C LEU A 301 5.93 -17.06 -20.99
N GLY A 302 7.02 -17.04 -20.22
CA GLY A 302 8.20 -16.23 -20.49
C GLY A 302 9.11 -16.95 -21.48
N LEU A 303 10.10 -17.68 -20.97
CA LEU A 303 10.89 -18.60 -21.78
C LEU A 303 10.05 -19.84 -22.12
N ASN A 304 9.99 -20.17 -23.41
CA ASN A 304 9.21 -21.29 -23.94
C ASN A 304 10.08 -22.21 -24.83
N PRO A 305 11.04 -22.95 -24.24
CA PRO A 305 12.02 -23.74 -24.99
C PRO A 305 11.42 -24.94 -25.73
N GLY A 306 10.28 -25.47 -25.26
CA GLY A 306 9.57 -26.59 -25.89
C GLY A 306 8.48 -26.17 -26.88
N ASN A 307 8.29 -24.86 -27.11
CA ASN A 307 7.20 -24.31 -27.93
C ASN A 307 5.80 -24.83 -27.52
N GLY A 308 5.57 -25.02 -26.22
CA GLY A 308 4.30 -25.49 -25.68
C GLY A 308 3.30 -24.36 -25.42
N ASN A 309 2.03 -24.71 -25.23
CA ASN A 309 1.00 -23.78 -24.79
C ASN A 309 0.79 -23.88 -23.27
N LEU A 310 0.57 -22.73 -22.62
CA LEU A 310 0.07 -22.67 -21.24
C LEU A 310 -1.45 -22.79 -21.25
N ILE A 311 -1.95 -23.85 -20.63
CA ILE A 311 -3.37 -24.22 -20.58
C ILE A 311 -3.87 -23.99 -19.15
N GLY A 312 -5.14 -23.60 -19.00
CA GLY A 312 -5.78 -23.35 -17.69
C GLY A 312 -6.15 -21.89 -17.46
N PRO A 313 -6.62 -21.53 -16.26
CA PRO A 313 -6.99 -20.16 -15.93
C PRO A 313 -5.74 -19.31 -15.75
N THR A 314 -5.36 -18.58 -16.79
CA THR A 314 -4.14 -17.73 -16.82
C THR A 314 -4.35 -16.36 -16.19
N THR A 315 -5.57 -16.00 -15.77
CA THR A 315 -5.88 -14.74 -15.09
C THR A 315 -6.68 -15.00 -13.82
N THR A 316 -6.23 -14.45 -12.70
CA THR A 316 -6.87 -14.58 -11.38
C THR A 316 -6.82 -13.25 -10.64
N ASN A 317 -7.91 -12.84 -9.99
CA ASN A 317 -7.92 -11.68 -9.10
C ASN A 317 -7.18 -11.99 -7.79
N ALA A 318 -6.33 -11.07 -7.34
CA ALA A 318 -5.70 -11.18 -6.04
C ALA A 318 -6.72 -11.07 -4.91
N VAL A 319 -6.55 -11.89 -3.87
CA VAL A 319 -7.30 -11.78 -2.60
C VAL A 319 -6.28 -11.50 -1.50
N ALA A 320 -6.49 -10.39 -0.77
CA ALA A 320 -5.53 -9.92 0.23
C ALA A 320 -4.10 -9.79 -0.30
N GLY A 321 -3.93 -9.32 -1.55
CA GLY A 321 -2.63 -9.15 -2.19
C GLY A 321 -2.02 -10.42 -2.82
N VAL A 322 -2.70 -11.57 -2.79
CA VAL A 322 -2.19 -12.84 -3.36
C VAL A 322 -3.13 -13.37 -4.43
N ALA A 323 -2.61 -13.60 -5.64
CA ALA A 323 -3.28 -14.34 -6.71
C ALA A 323 -2.77 -15.79 -6.74
N THR A 324 -3.68 -16.75 -6.62
CA THR A 324 -3.35 -18.20 -6.68
C THR A 324 -3.91 -18.80 -7.97
N PHE A 325 -3.02 -19.41 -8.76
CA PHE A 325 -3.36 -20.07 -10.02
C PHE A 325 -3.42 -21.58 -9.80
N HIS A 326 -4.59 -22.16 -10.07
CA HIS A 326 -4.84 -23.59 -10.00
C HIS A 326 -5.09 -24.13 -11.42
N GLY A 327 -4.67 -25.36 -11.70
CA GLY A 327 -5.03 -26.01 -12.96
C GLY A 327 -4.24 -25.56 -14.18
N LEU A 328 -3.11 -24.86 -13.98
CA LEU A 328 -2.18 -24.56 -15.08
C LEU A 328 -1.50 -25.84 -15.57
N SER A 329 -1.33 -26.02 -16.87
CA SER A 329 -0.55 -27.12 -17.46
C SER A 329 0.15 -26.68 -18.74
N ILE A 330 1.19 -27.42 -19.15
CA ILE A 330 1.94 -27.17 -20.39
C ILE A 330 2.13 -28.50 -21.13
N GLU A 331 1.78 -28.53 -22.41
CA GLU A 331 1.71 -29.77 -23.20
C GLU A 331 3.04 -30.23 -23.82
N ALA A 332 4.03 -29.35 -23.95
CA ALA A 332 5.30 -29.66 -24.60
C ALA A 332 6.45 -29.79 -23.60
N ALA A 333 7.19 -30.88 -23.70
CA ALA A 333 8.39 -31.09 -22.90
C ALA A 333 9.50 -30.09 -23.25
N GLY A 334 10.26 -29.66 -22.25
CA GLY A 334 11.35 -28.70 -22.40
C GLY A 334 11.92 -28.29 -21.05
N ASN A 335 13.20 -27.92 -21.03
CA ASN A 335 13.91 -27.49 -19.81
C ASN A 335 14.12 -25.98 -19.85
N GLY A 336 13.79 -25.28 -18.75
CA GLY A 336 14.02 -23.84 -18.62
C GLY A 336 12.81 -22.97 -18.99
N TYR A 337 11.59 -23.50 -18.85
CA TYR A 337 10.38 -22.69 -18.91
C TYR A 337 10.39 -21.64 -17.80
N THR A 338 9.84 -20.45 -18.07
CA THR A 338 9.49 -19.48 -17.01
C THR A 338 8.06 -19.00 -17.17
N LEU A 339 7.44 -18.56 -16.09
CA LEU A 339 6.17 -17.84 -16.11
C LEU A 339 6.42 -16.34 -15.89
N ARG A 340 5.75 -15.49 -16.66
CA ARG A 340 5.75 -14.03 -16.50
C ARG A 340 4.40 -13.60 -15.95
N ALA A 341 4.38 -12.98 -14.78
CA ALA A 341 3.18 -12.44 -14.14
C ALA A 341 3.07 -10.93 -14.36
N THR A 342 1.87 -10.46 -14.69
CA THR A 342 1.58 -9.06 -15.01
C THR A 342 0.28 -8.59 -14.37
N ALA A 343 0.21 -7.31 -13.99
CA ALA A 343 -1.03 -6.67 -13.58
C ALA A 343 -0.95 -5.14 -13.75
N SER A 344 -2.11 -4.48 -13.85
CA SER A 344 -2.18 -3.02 -14.01
C SER A 344 -1.64 -2.29 -12.77
N GLY A 345 -0.75 -1.32 -12.97
CA GLY A 345 -0.25 -0.44 -11.91
C GLY A 345 0.77 -1.09 -10.96
N VAL A 346 1.33 -2.25 -11.33
CA VAL A 346 2.39 -2.93 -10.58
C VAL A 346 3.53 -3.36 -11.51
N THR A 347 4.73 -3.50 -10.98
CA THR A 347 5.86 -4.05 -11.75
C THR A 347 5.71 -5.57 -11.91
N ASP A 348 5.93 -6.05 -13.12
CA ASP A 348 5.83 -7.47 -13.50
C ASP A 348 6.89 -8.36 -12.82
N ALA A 349 6.62 -9.66 -12.74
CA ALA A 349 7.54 -10.67 -12.20
C ALA A 349 7.82 -11.79 -13.19
N THR A 350 8.98 -12.42 -13.06
CA THR A 350 9.31 -13.66 -13.77
C THR A 350 9.62 -14.74 -12.74
N SER A 351 9.09 -15.94 -12.93
CA SER A 351 9.35 -17.09 -12.06
C SER A 351 10.79 -17.59 -12.21
N ASP A 352 11.20 -18.43 -11.28
CA ASP A 352 12.39 -19.25 -11.49
C ASP A 352 12.18 -20.21 -12.68
N PRO A 353 13.24 -20.65 -13.36
CA PRO A 353 13.13 -21.62 -14.44
C PRO A 353 12.70 -23.00 -13.91
N PHE A 354 11.76 -23.63 -14.61
CA PHE A 354 11.29 -24.99 -14.32
C PHE A 354 11.28 -25.85 -15.59
N SER A 355 11.05 -27.16 -15.44
CA SER A 355 11.07 -28.09 -16.57
C SER A 355 9.73 -28.77 -16.77
N ILE A 356 9.34 -28.96 -18.03
CA ILE A 356 8.25 -29.86 -18.39
C ILE A 356 8.88 -31.15 -18.91
N THR A 357 8.72 -32.24 -18.17
CA THR A 357 9.38 -33.51 -18.53
C THR A 357 8.58 -34.26 -19.59
N PRO A 358 9.22 -34.98 -20.51
CA PRO A 358 8.53 -35.89 -21.40
C PRO A 358 7.71 -36.90 -20.57
N VAL A 359 6.46 -37.12 -20.97
CA VAL A 359 5.71 -38.28 -20.52
C VAL A 359 6.20 -39.48 -21.31
N THR A 360 7.08 -40.30 -20.74
CA THR A 360 7.41 -41.60 -21.32
C THR A 360 6.20 -42.52 -21.08
N PRO A 361 5.50 -43.01 -22.11
CA PRO A 361 4.36 -43.88 -21.88
C PRO A 361 4.82 -45.18 -21.21
N PRO A 362 4.02 -45.77 -20.29
CA PRO A 362 4.37 -47.03 -19.67
C PRO A 362 4.59 -48.12 -20.72
N GLY A 363 5.67 -48.90 -20.57
CA GLY A 363 5.95 -50.08 -21.42
C GLY A 363 6.99 -49.90 -22.52
N GLY A 364 7.70 -48.76 -22.62
CA GLY A 364 8.84 -48.59 -23.53
C GLY A 364 8.49 -48.24 -24.98
N ALA A 365 7.25 -47.80 -25.24
CA ALA A 365 6.82 -47.28 -26.53
C ALA A 365 7.59 -45.99 -26.85
N VAL A 366 8.08 -45.85 -28.09
CA VAL A 366 8.80 -44.65 -28.54
C VAL A 366 8.17 -43.97 -29.75
N ARG A 367 7.39 -44.71 -30.57
CA ARG A 367 6.64 -44.14 -31.70
C ARG A 367 5.43 -44.99 -32.07
N LEU A 368 4.56 -44.44 -32.91
CA LEU A 368 3.50 -45.17 -33.61
C LEU A 368 4.02 -45.79 -34.92
N ALA A 369 3.31 -46.79 -35.43
CA ALA A 369 3.47 -47.35 -36.77
C ALA A 369 2.13 -47.83 -37.34
N PHE A 370 1.92 -47.68 -38.65
CA PHE A 370 0.80 -48.30 -39.35
C PHE A 370 1.08 -49.80 -39.50
N SER A 371 0.21 -50.65 -38.95
CA SER A 371 0.25 -52.10 -39.13
C SER A 371 -0.56 -52.54 -40.35
N ASP A 372 -1.67 -51.85 -40.63
CA ASP A 372 -2.37 -51.90 -41.92
C ASP A 372 -2.36 -50.51 -42.56
N GLN A 373 -1.87 -50.45 -43.79
CA GLN A 373 -1.78 -49.22 -44.58
C GLN A 373 -3.13 -48.89 -45.22
N PRO A 374 -3.46 -47.60 -45.40
CA PRO A 374 -4.55 -47.21 -46.29
C PRO A 374 -4.22 -47.63 -47.72
N ILE A 375 -5.23 -48.05 -48.47
CA ILE A 375 -5.11 -48.43 -49.88
C ILE A 375 -5.94 -47.49 -50.75
N PRO A 376 -5.69 -47.46 -52.08
CA PRO A 376 -6.45 -46.62 -52.98
C PRO A 376 -7.96 -46.85 -52.85
N THR A 377 -8.69 -45.76 -52.71
CA THR A 377 -10.15 -45.76 -52.59
C THR A 377 -10.76 -44.74 -53.54
N GLN A 378 -12.08 -44.75 -53.68
CA GLN A 378 -12.79 -43.72 -54.41
C GLN A 378 -13.15 -42.57 -53.46
N ALA A 379 -13.16 -41.34 -53.99
CA ALA A 379 -13.62 -40.17 -53.24
C ALA A 379 -15.02 -40.39 -52.63
N GLY A 380 -15.17 -40.04 -51.35
CA GLY A 380 -16.38 -40.23 -50.57
C GLY A 380 -16.66 -41.67 -50.10
N GLN A 381 -15.90 -42.66 -50.58
CA GLN A 381 -16.02 -44.04 -50.11
C GLN A 381 -15.17 -44.30 -48.87
N VAL A 382 -15.61 -45.25 -48.07
CA VAL A 382 -14.87 -45.71 -46.89
C VAL A 382 -13.53 -46.30 -47.34
N ILE A 383 -12.44 -45.76 -46.81
CA ILE A 383 -11.11 -46.34 -46.88
C ILE A 383 -11.17 -47.68 -46.12
N PRO A 384 -10.71 -48.78 -46.73
CA PRO A 384 -10.57 -50.06 -46.04
C PRO A 384 -9.81 -49.93 -44.72
N THR A 385 -10.08 -50.85 -43.79
CA THR A 385 -9.63 -50.74 -42.40
C THR A 385 -8.15 -50.36 -42.27
N VAL A 386 -7.88 -49.31 -41.51
CA VAL A 386 -6.54 -48.82 -41.18
C VAL A 386 -6.24 -49.17 -39.73
N ARG A 387 -5.04 -49.70 -39.46
CA ARG A 387 -4.59 -50.08 -38.11
C ARG A 387 -3.27 -49.42 -37.75
N VAL A 388 -3.18 -48.92 -36.52
CA VAL A 388 -1.97 -48.29 -35.95
C VAL A 388 -1.62 -48.97 -34.63
N ILE A 389 -0.32 -49.16 -34.41
CA ILE A 389 0.25 -49.77 -33.19
C ILE A 389 1.32 -48.87 -32.58
N ALA A 390 1.56 -49.02 -31.28
CA ALA A 390 2.75 -48.47 -30.63
C ALA A 390 3.91 -49.48 -30.72
N VAL A 391 5.12 -48.99 -31.00
CA VAL A 391 6.33 -49.81 -31.09
C VAL A 391 7.44 -49.30 -30.18
N ASP A 392 8.29 -50.21 -29.72
CA ASP A 392 9.51 -49.89 -28.97
C ASP A 392 10.64 -49.38 -29.89
N ALA A 393 11.79 -49.03 -29.29
CA ALA A 393 12.98 -48.56 -30.01
C ALA A 393 13.55 -49.60 -31.00
N SER A 394 13.15 -50.86 -30.88
CA SER A 394 13.55 -51.97 -31.77
C SER A 394 12.48 -52.31 -32.83
N ASN A 395 11.46 -51.46 -33.02
CA ASN A 395 10.32 -51.69 -33.92
C ASN A 395 9.39 -52.85 -33.52
N ARG A 396 9.42 -53.32 -32.28
CA ARG A 396 8.52 -54.40 -31.84
C ARG A 396 7.16 -53.83 -31.42
N PRO A 397 6.04 -54.39 -31.89
CA PRO A 397 4.70 -54.02 -31.43
C PRO A 397 4.54 -54.27 -29.93
N LEU A 398 3.96 -53.30 -29.23
CA LEU A 398 3.66 -53.39 -27.80
C LEU A 398 2.18 -53.68 -27.59
N THR A 399 1.86 -54.97 -27.42
CA THR A 399 0.48 -55.46 -27.35
C THR A 399 -0.26 -55.10 -26.06
N SER A 400 0.45 -54.64 -25.03
CA SER A 400 -0.13 -54.12 -23.78
C SER A 400 -0.27 -52.60 -23.75
N TRP A 401 0.09 -51.90 -24.82
CA TRP A 401 -0.01 -50.45 -24.88
C TRP A 401 -1.47 -50.00 -24.86
N THR A 402 -1.75 -48.96 -24.07
CA THR A 402 -3.06 -48.30 -24.00
C THR A 402 -2.86 -46.80 -24.15
N GLY A 403 -3.82 -46.12 -24.76
CA GLY A 403 -3.72 -44.69 -25.04
C GLY A 403 -4.61 -44.26 -26.19
N THR A 404 -4.72 -42.95 -26.40
CA THR A 404 -5.50 -42.37 -27.49
C THR A 404 -4.63 -42.14 -28.71
N VAL A 405 -4.99 -42.74 -29.85
CA VAL A 405 -4.39 -42.43 -31.15
C VAL A 405 -5.32 -41.53 -31.94
N VAL A 406 -4.78 -40.47 -32.53
CA VAL A 406 -5.50 -39.54 -33.40
C VAL A 406 -4.99 -39.69 -34.83
N ILE A 407 -5.89 -39.89 -35.79
CA ILE A 407 -5.62 -39.92 -37.23
C ILE A 407 -6.03 -38.58 -37.87
N SER A 408 -5.14 -38.06 -38.71
CA SER A 408 -5.33 -36.84 -39.50
C SER A 408 -4.81 -37.04 -40.92
N LEU A 409 -5.07 -36.08 -41.82
CA LEU A 409 -4.40 -36.05 -43.12
C LEU A 409 -2.96 -35.57 -42.94
N GLY A 410 -2.02 -36.32 -43.50
CA GLY A 410 -0.65 -35.86 -43.75
C GLY A 410 -0.60 -35.06 -45.04
N SER A 411 -0.10 -35.66 -46.11
CA SER A 411 -0.17 -35.11 -47.46
C SER A 411 -1.64 -35.04 -47.90
N ASN A 412 -2.10 -33.84 -48.29
CA ASN A 412 -3.47 -33.57 -48.71
C ASN A 412 -3.50 -32.91 -50.10
N PRO A 413 -3.13 -33.64 -51.17
CA PRO A 413 -2.91 -33.09 -52.51
C PRO A 413 -4.19 -32.56 -53.16
N GLY A 414 -5.34 -33.19 -52.88
CA GLY A 414 -6.64 -32.77 -53.40
C GLY A 414 -7.38 -31.78 -52.50
N ASN A 415 -6.75 -31.29 -51.41
CA ASN A 415 -7.41 -30.47 -50.38
C ASN A 415 -8.73 -31.11 -49.88
N GLY A 416 -8.73 -32.42 -49.73
CA GLY A 416 -9.86 -33.20 -49.24
C GLY A 416 -10.05 -33.07 -47.73
N THR A 417 -11.24 -33.42 -47.29
CA THR A 417 -11.67 -33.54 -45.90
C THR A 417 -11.65 -35.00 -45.49
N LEU A 418 -10.91 -35.33 -44.43
CA LEU A 418 -11.00 -36.64 -43.79
C LEU A 418 -12.25 -36.69 -42.89
N ALA A 419 -13.20 -37.53 -43.28
CA ALA A 419 -14.42 -37.86 -42.52
C ALA A 419 -14.25 -39.18 -41.74
N GLY A 420 -15.16 -39.42 -40.80
CA GLY A 420 -15.09 -40.56 -39.86
C GLY A 420 -14.60 -40.17 -38.46
N ALA A 421 -14.49 -41.15 -37.57
CA ALA A 421 -13.98 -40.94 -36.23
C ALA A 421 -12.46 -40.76 -36.29
N LYS A 422 -11.93 -39.62 -35.83
CA LYS A 422 -10.50 -39.30 -35.96
C LYS A 422 -9.68 -39.70 -34.75
N SER A 423 -10.33 -40.10 -33.65
CA SER A 423 -9.66 -40.53 -32.43
C SER A 423 -10.12 -41.93 -32.06
N TYR A 424 -9.18 -42.77 -31.63
CA TYR A 424 -9.44 -44.11 -31.13
C TYR A 424 -8.71 -44.29 -29.78
N TYR A 425 -9.43 -44.67 -28.74
CA TYR A 425 -8.83 -45.03 -27.45
C TYR A 425 -8.54 -46.53 -27.43
N VAL A 426 -7.26 -46.90 -27.39
CA VAL A 426 -6.80 -48.28 -27.26
C VAL A 426 -6.91 -48.69 -25.80
N SER A 427 -7.88 -49.57 -25.54
CA SER A 427 -8.10 -50.22 -24.26
C SER A 427 -7.24 -51.49 -24.13
N SER A 428 -7.21 -52.08 -22.92
CA SER A 428 -6.48 -53.32 -22.67
C SER A 428 -7.01 -54.51 -23.49
N SER A 429 -8.26 -54.47 -23.97
CA SER A 429 -8.84 -55.51 -24.82
C SER A 429 -8.48 -55.39 -26.31
N ASP A 430 -7.92 -54.25 -26.74
CA ASP A 430 -7.59 -54.01 -28.15
C ASP A 430 -6.22 -54.59 -28.57
N GLY A 431 -5.46 -55.16 -27.63
CA GLY A 431 -4.15 -55.76 -27.91
C GLY A 431 -3.11 -54.77 -28.45
N GLY A 432 -3.20 -53.49 -28.06
CA GLY A 432 -2.29 -52.43 -28.49
C GLY A 432 -2.57 -51.86 -29.89
N ILE A 433 -3.73 -52.17 -30.47
CA ILE A 433 -4.10 -51.79 -31.84
C ILE A 433 -5.19 -50.71 -31.81
N ALA A 434 -4.93 -49.57 -32.44
CA ALA A 434 -5.96 -48.61 -32.82
C ALA A 434 -6.48 -48.93 -34.22
N GLN A 435 -7.80 -48.98 -34.40
CA GLN A 435 -8.43 -49.42 -35.65
C GLN A 435 -9.51 -48.45 -36.13
N TRP A 436 -9.47 -48.12 -37.43
CA TRP A 436 -10.50 -47.33 -38.08
C TRP A 436 -11.09 -48.08 -39.27
N ALA A 437 -12.42 -48.20 -39.28
CA ALA A 437 -13.17 -48.86 -40.35
C ALA A 437 -14.17 -47.92 -41.06
N ASN A 438 -14.10 -46.61 -40.79
CA ASN A 438 -15.06 -45.62 -41.29
C ASN A 438 -14.43 -44.32 -41.82
N LEU A 439 -13.11 -44.33 -42.06
CA LEU A 439 -12.44 -43.15 -42.63
C LEU A 439 -12.82 -43.00 -44.09
N SER A 440 -13.02 -41.78 -44.57
CA SER A 440 -13.22 -41.48 -45.99
C SER A 440 -12.66 -40.10 -46.32
N ILE A 441 -12.28 -39.89 -47.58
CA ILE A 441 -11.80 -38.59 -48.09
C ILE A 441 -12.67 -38.20 -49.27
N ASP A 442 -13.23 -36.99 -49.23
CA ASP A 442 -14.27 -36.50 -50.16
C ASP A 442 -13.75 -36.02 -51.52
N THR A 443 -12.45 -35.70 -51.63
CA THR A 443 -11.87 -35.16 -52.87
C THR A 443 -10.85 -36.10 -53.48
N PRO A 444 -10.87 -36.32 -54.81
CA PRO A 444 -9.82 -37.05 -55.50
C PRO A 444 -8.45 -36.35 -55.41
N GLY A 445 -7.39 -37.15 -55.40
CA GLY A 445 -6.01 -36.70 -55.44
C GLY A 445 -5.03 -37.86 -55.22
N ASP A 446 -3.83 -37.70 -55.76
CA ASP A 446 -2.81 -38.75 -55.75
C ASP A 446 -1.77 -38.52 -54.65
N GLY A 447 -1.48 -39.55 -53.86
CA GLY A 447 -0.47 -39.48 -52.79
C GLY A 447 -0.96 -38.78 -51.51
N TYR A 448 -2.21 -39.06 -51.12
CA TYR A 448 -2.67 -38.81 -49.76
C TYR A 448 -1.85 -39.63 -48.77
N THR A 449 -1.58 -39.09 -47.59
CA THR A 449 -1.12 -39.90 -46.45
C THR A 449 -1.99 -39.65 -45.25
N LEU A 450 -2.09 -40.64 -44.37
CA LEU A 450 -2.65 -40.48 -43.03
C LEU A 450 -1.51 -40.27 -42.03
N ARG A 451 -1.69 -39.37 -41.08
CA ARG A 451 -0.76 -39.15 -39.96
C ARG A 451 -1.44 -39.60 -38.67
N ALA A 452 -0.82 -40.52 -37.95
CA ALA A 452 -1.25 -40.98 -36.64
C ALA A 452 -0.38 -40.34 -35.55
N THR A 453 -1.02 -39.76 -34.53
CA THR A 453 -0.33 -39.10 -33.41
C THR A 453 -0.87 -39.59 -32.07
N THR A 454 -0.03 -39.57 -31.05
CA THR A 454 -0.42 -39.75 -29.65
C THR A 454 0.53 -38.93 -28.78
N ALA A 455 0.05 -38.44 -27.64
CA ALA A 455 0.88 -37.69 -26.72
C ALA A 455 2.10 -38.53 -26.26
N GLY A 456 3.29 -37.95 -26.32
CA GLY A 456 4.53 -38.55 -25.82
C GLY A 456 5.22 -39.57 -26.72
N LEU A 457 4.69 -39.90 -27.90
CA LEU A 457 5.34 -40.79 -28.87
C LEU A 457 5.65 -40.05 -30.19
N GLY A 458 6.65 -40.53 -30.93
CA GLY A 458 6.84 -40.12 -32.33
C GLY A 458 5.65 -40.54 -33.20
N ASP A 459 5.25 -39.68 -34.14
CA ASP A 459 4.13 -39.94 -35.04
C ASP A 459 4.42 -41.05 -36.05
N ALA A 460 3.35 -41.61 -36.62
CA ALA A 460 3.44 -42.42 -37.83
C ALA A 460 2.85 -41.68 -39.02
N ILE A 461 3.48 -41.82 -40.19
CA ILE A 461 2.91 -41.40 -41.48
C ILE A 461 2.69 -42.67 -42.29
N SER A 462 1.50 -42.80 -42.87
CA SER A 462 1.16 -43.94 -43.72
C SER A 462 1.93 -43.89 -45.03
N ASP A 463 1.85 -45.00 -45.75
CA ASP A 463 2.23 -45.02 -47.15
C ASP A 463 1.31 -44.09 -47.94
N PRO A 464 1.82 -43.44 -49.00
CA PRO A 464 0.98 -42.67 -49.90
C PRO A 464 -0.03 -43.59 -50.59
N PHE A 465 -1.28 -43.14 -50.66
CA PHE A 465 -2.36 -43.81 -51.37
C PHE A 465 -3.17 -42.81 -52.20
N ASP A 466 -3.85 -43.30 -53.23
CA ASP A 466 -4.62 -42.46 -54.14
C ASP A 466 -6.11 -42.45 -53.76
N VAL A 467 -6.71 -41.27 -53.77
CA VAL A 467 -8.17 -41.11 -53.71
C VAL A 467 -8.61 -40.80 -55.14
N THR A 468 -9.36 -41.70 -55.75
CA THR A 468 -9.66 -41.66 -57.19
C THR A 468 -11.05 -41.09 -57.47
N ALA A 469 -11.22 -40.43 -58.62
CA ALA A 469 -12.53 -39.93 -59.06
C ALA A 469 -13.44 -41.05 -59.63
N GLY A 470 -12.83 -42.17 -60.08
CA GLY A 470 -13.47 -43.38 -60.59
C GLY A 470 -13.05 -44.63 -59.80
N PRO A 471 -13.40 -45.86 -60.22
CA PRO A 471 -12.92 -47.07 -59.55
C PRO A 471 -11.38 -47.11 -59.51
N PRO A 472 -10.76 -47.57 -58.40
CA PRO A 472 -9.30 -47.68 -58.31
C PRO A 472 -8.74 -48.48 -59.51
N PRO A 473 -7.59 -48.08 -60.09
CA PRO A 473 -6.96 -48.84 -61.17
C PRO A 473 -6.78 -50.31 -60.77
N PRO A 474 -7.10 -51.29 -61.64
CA PRO A 474 -6.89 -52.69 -61.33
C PRO A 474 -5.41 -52.96 -61.06
N LEU A 475 -5.12 -53.63 -59.95
CA LEU A 475 -3.83 -54.27 -59.74
C LEU A 475 -3.67 -55.34 -60.82
N ALA A 476 -2.96 -55.02 -61.91
CA ALA A 476 -2.75 -55.91 -63.06
C ALA A 476 -1.86 -57.13 -62.73
N GLY A 477 -2.16 -57.87 -61.65
CA GLY A 477 -1.35 -58.96 -61.11
C GLY A 477 -0.13 -58.51 -60.30
N ALA A 478 0.01 -57.21 -60.03
CA ALA A 478 1.13 -56.66 -59.26
C ALA A 478 0.98 -56.94 -57.75
N THR A 479 2.03 -57.49 -57.14
CA THR A 479 2.07 -57.94 -55.74
C THR A 479 3.21 -57.32 -54.94
N GLY A 480 4.21 -56.71 -55.59
CA GLY A 480 5.35 -56.12 -54.90
C GLY A 480 6.25 -55.29 -55.79
N LEU A 481 7.28 -54.70 -55.17
CA LEU A 481 8.30 -53.90 -55.83
C LEU A 481 9.68 -54.52 -55.64
N GLY A 482 10.55 -54.37 -56.64
CA GLY A 482 11.95 -54.80 -56.61
C GLY A 482 12.87 -53.68 -57.11
N PHE A 483 14.17 -53.84 -56.89
CA PHE A 483 15.18 -52.92 -57.42
C PHE A 483 15.89 -53.55 -58.62
N LEU A 484 16.01 -52.77 -59.70
CA LEU A 484 16.74 -53.19 -60.90
C LEU A 484 18.14 -52.58 -60.87
N GLY A 485 19.18 -53.42 -60.86
CA GLY A 485 20.57 -52.96 -60.88
C GLY A 485 21.08 -52.41 -59.54
N PRO A 486 22.23 -51.71 -59.53
CA PRO A 486 22.84 -51.20 -58.30
C PRO A 486 22.00 -50.08 -57.69
N GLN A 487 21.89 -50.08 -56.35
CA GLN A 487 21.17 -49.09 -55.56
C GLN A 487 22.04 -47.87 -55.24
N PRO A 488 21.45 -46.72 -54.86
CA PRO A 488 22.20 -45.54 -54.43
C PRO A 488 23.25 -45.84 -53.36
N GLY A 489 24.46 -45.31 -53.56
CA GLY A 489 25.57 -45.41 -52.61
C GLY A 489 25.83 -44.08 -51.88
N ALA A 490 26.98 -44.02 -51.21
CA ALA A 490 27.40 -42.82 -50.48
C ALA A 490 27.47 -41.60 -51.41
N THR A 491 26.77 -40.52 -51.05
CA THR A 491 26.62 -39.32 -51.87
C THR A 491 26.72 -38.07 -50.99
N ARG A 492 27.21 -36.95 -51.55
CA ARG A 492 27.29 -35.67 -50.81
C ARG A 492 25.90 -35.03 -50.61
N ALA A 493 25.70 -34.37 -49.48
CA ALA A 493 24.48 -33.62 -49.16
C ALA A 493 24.09 -32.65 -50.29
N GLY A 494 22.83 -32.71 -50.70
CA GLY A 494 22.25 -31.93 -51.79
C GLY A 494 22.60 -32.42 -53.21
N ALA A 495 23.52 -33.39 -53.35
CA ALA A 495 23.84 -33.98 -54.65
C ALA A 495 22.83 -35.07 -55.04
N VAL A 496 22.73 -35.33 -56.35
CA VAL A 496 21.86 -36.38 -56.91
C VAL A 496 22.39 -37.74 -56.47
N LEU A 497 21.49 -38.57 -55.93
CA LEU A 497 21.78 -39.94 -55.53
C LEU A 497 22.25 -40.74 -56.73
N SER A 498 23.41 -41.38 -56.58
CA SER A 498 24.05 -42.16 -57.65
C SER A 498 24.40 -43.57 -57.16
N PRO A 499 24.19 -44.62 -57.97
CA PRO A 499 23.45 -44.61 -59.24
C PRO A 499 21.94 -44.28 -59.07
N PRO A 500 21.22 -43.91 -60.14
CA PRO A 500 19.78 -43.67 -60.12
C PRO A 500 19.00 -44.85 -59.52
N LEU A 501 17.93 -44.56 -58.79
CA LEU A 501 17.09 -45.60 -58.21
C LEU A 501 16.13 -46.15 -59.27
N GLN A 502 16.34 -47.40 -59.70
CA GLN A 502 15.42 -48.09 -60.61
C GLN A 502 14.58 -49.11 -59.84
N VAL A 503 13.26 -49.01 -60.01
CA VAL A 503 12.27 -49.84 -59.32
C VAL A 503 11.47 -50.62 -60.36
N GLU A 504 11.38 -51.93 -60.21
CA GLU A 504 10.51 -52.76 -61.03
C GLU A 504 9.26 -53.21 -60.27
N VAL A 505 8.15 -53.35 -61.00
CA VAL A 505 6.88 -53.84 -60.47
C VAL A 505 6.82 -55.35 -60.68
N LEU A 506 6.63 -56.09 -59.60
CA LEU A 506 6.64 -57.55 -59.56
C LEU A 506 5.23 -58.08 -59.28
N GLY A 507 4.87 -59.15 -59.97
CA GLY A 507 3.67 -59.95 -59.72
C GLY A 507 4.01 -61.28 -59.06
N TYR A 508 3.04 -62.19 -59.04
CA TYR A 508 3.22 -63.54 -58.50
C TYR A 508 4.43 -64.25 -59.12
N GLY A 509 5.27 -64.85 -58.27
CA GLY A 509 6.50 -65.53 -58.70
C GLY A 509 7.67 -64.61 -59.05
N GLY A 510 7.59 -63.30 -58.73
CA GLY A 510 8.67 -62.34 -59.00
C GLY A 510 8.78 -61.94 -60.48
N VAL A 511 7.73 -62.16 -61.27
CA VAL A 511 7.69 -61.79 -62.69
C VAL A 511 7.32 -60.32 -62.84
N ARG A 512 8.02 -59.59 -63.71
CA ARG A 512 7.74 -58.17 -63.96
C ARG A 512 6.35 -57.96 -64.59
N VAL A 513 5.60 -56.99 -64.06
CA VAL A 513 4.28 -56.60 -64.56
C VAL A 513 4.40 -55.37 -65.46
N THR A 514 4.45 -55.59 -66.77
CA THR A 514 4.68 -54.52 -67.76
C THR A 514 3.47 -53.62 -67.99
N GLY A 515 2.26 -54.11 -67.71
CA GLY A 515 0.99 -53.38 -67.87
C GLY A 515 0.58 -52.53 -66.66
N PHE A 516 1.42 -52.41 -65.63
CA PHE A 516 1.12 -51.59 -64.46
C PHE A 516 1.23 -50.10 -64.82
N THR A 517 0.16 -49.35 -64.58
CA THR A 517 0.08 -47.91 -64.86
C THR A 517 -0.06 -47.05 -63.60
N GLY A 518 0.08 -47.65 -62.42
CA GLY A 518 0.02 -46.94 -61.14
C GLY A 518 1.29 -46.14 -60.86
N GLY A 519 1.19 -45.20 -59.91
CA GLY A 519 2.34 -44.49 -59.38
C GLY A 519 3.23 -45.38 -58.51
N ILE A 520 4.53 -45.14 -58.58
CA ILE A 520 5.54 -45.61 -57.63
C ILE A 520 6.06 -44.39 -56.87
N TRP A 521 6.09 -44.47 -55.54
CA TRP A 521 6.53 -43.38 -54.66
C TRP A 521 7.81 -43.76 -53.92
N VAL A 522 8.67 -42.77 -53.73
CA VAL A 522 9.90 -42.90 -52.95
C VAL A 522 9.87 -41.92 -51.78
N ILE A 523 10.04 -42.45 -50.58
CA ILE A 523 10.20 -41.68 -49.34
C ILE A 523 11.50 -42.09 -48.65
N ILE A 524 11.92 -41.29 -47.66
CA ILE A 524 13.00 -41.73 -46.76
C ILE A 524 12.43 -42.82 -45.84
N GLY A 525 13.16 -43.93 -45.73
CA GLY A 525 12.94 -44.94 -44.70
C GLY A 525 13.63 -44.52 -43.40
N SER A 526 14.89 -44.90 -43.24
CA SER A 526 15.75 -44.44 -42.13
C SER A 526 16.23 -43.02 -42.41
N ASN A 527 15.94 -42.08 -41.49
CA ASN A 527 16.30 -40.66 -41.59
C ASN A 527 17.19 -40.20 -40.41
N PRO A 528 18.45 -40.68 -40.31
CA PRO A 528 19.32 -40.45 -39.15
C PRO A 528 19.78 -39.00 -39.00
N GLY A 529 19.85 -38.22 -40.09
CA GLY A 529 20.27 -36.83 -40.08
C GLY A 529 19.13 -35.81 -40.09
N GLY A 530 17.87 -36.26 -40.19
CA GLY A 530 16.72 -35.36 -40.36
C GLY A 530 16.67 -34.68 -41.75
N GLY A 531 17.31 -35.27 -42.76
CA GLY A 531 17.35 -34.77 -44.12
C GLY A 531 15.99 -34.80 -44.83
N THR A 532 15.85 -33.92 -45.80
CA THR A 532 14.74 -33.81 -46.74
C THR A 532 15.08 -34.52 -48.05
N LEU A 533 14.24 -35.48 -48.46
CA LEU A 533 14.29 -36.05 -49.80
C LEU A 533 13.63 -35.09 -50.78
N SER A 534 14.38 -34.64 -51.78
CA SER A 534 13.94 -33.78 -52.87
C SER A 534 14.20 -34.46 -54.23
N GLY A 535 13.70 -33.86 -55.31
CA GLY A 535 13.65 -34.47 -56.65
C GLY A 535 12.29 -35.10 -56.98
N THR A 536 12.25 -35.89 -58.05
CA THR A 536 11.07 -36.63 -58.49
C THR A 536 10.83 -37.79 -57.53
N ARG A 537 9.78 -37.70 -56.72
CA ARG A 537 9.45 -38.70 -55.67
C ARG A 537 8.25 -39.57 -56.02
N ARG A 538 7.65 -39.34 -57.19
CA ARG A 538 6.60 -40.17 -57.77
C ARG A 538 6.86 -40.32 -59.26
N LEU A 539 6.80 -41.55 -59.75
CA LEU A 539 6.87 -41.83 -61.18
C LEU A 539 5.93 -42.97 -61.54
N VAL A 540 5.28 -42.88 -62.69
CA VAL A 540 4.51 -44.00 -63.24
C VAL A 540 5.48 -44.97 -63.90
N ALA A 541 5.31 -46.26 -63.63
CA ALA A 541 6.15 -47.28 -64.26
C ALA A 541 5.87 -47.34 -65.77
N VAL A 542 6.94 -47.35 -66.58
CA VAL A 542 6.86 -47.57 -68.03
C VAL A 542 7.39 -48.97 -68.29
N ASN A 543 6.57 -49.83 -68.91
CA ASN A 543 6.86 -51.27 -69.07
C ASN A 543 7.24 -51.95 -67.74
N GLY A 544 6.58 -51.55 -66.65
CA GLY A 544 6.79 -52.12 -65.31
C GLY A 544 8.06 -51.64 -64.60
N VAL A 545 8.72 -50.57 -65.08
CA VAL A 545 9.90 -49.98 -64.42
C VAL A 545 9.73 -48.48 -64.21
N ALA A 546 10.04 -47.99 -63.00
CA ALA A 546 10.15 -46.59 -62.65
C ALA A 546 11.61 -46.23 -62.33
N THR A 547 12.19 -45.24 -63.03
CA THR A 547 13.57 -44.78 -62.83
C THR A 547 13.60 -43.38 -62.24
N PHE A 548 14.09 -43.25 -61.02
CA PHE A 548 14.24 -41.97 -60.31
C PHE A 548 15.68 -41.48 -60.42
N SER A 549 15.91 -40.48 -61.28
CA SER A 549 17.24 -40.01 -61.67
C SER A 549 17.70 -38.71 -61.03
N ASP A 550 16.87 -38.08 -60.20
CA ASP A 550 17.10 -36.72 -59.68
C ASP A 550 16.90 -36.61 -58.16
N LEU A 551 16.75 -37.74 -57.45
CA LEU A 551 16.58 -37.77 -56.00
C LEU A 551 17.80 -37.19 -55.29
N ARG A 552 17.58 -36.41 -54.22
CA ARG A 552 18.63 -35.76 -53.40
C ARG A 552 18.25 -35.76 -51.93
N ILE A 553 19.23 -35.84 -51.03
CA ILE A 553 19.04 -35.65 -49.59
C ILE A 553 19.97 -34.53 -49.12
N ASP A 554 19.45 -33.54 -48.41
CA ASP A 554 20.12 -32.25 -48.12
C ASP A 554 20.97 -32.22 -46.85
N ILE A 555 20.82 -33.18 -45.92
CA ILE A 555 21.54 -33.18 -44.63
C ILE A 555 22.42 -34.43 -44.48
N PRO A 556 23.70 -34.27 -44.08
CA PRO A 556 24.59 -35.39 -43.78
C PRO A 556 24.07 -36.35 -42.72
N GLY A 557 24.39 -37.64 -42.86
CA GLY A 557 24.01 -38.69 -41.92
C GLY A 557 24.38 -40.07 -42.44
N ARG A 558 24.54 -41.04 -41.52
CA ARG A 558 24.96 -42.41 -41.87
C ARG A 558 23.80 -43.39 -41.75
N GLY A 559 23.63 -44.23 -42.77
CA GLY A 559 22.57 -45.26 -42.79
C GLY A 559 21.19 -44.74 -43.19
N TYR A 560 21.13 -43.82 -44.14
CA TYR A 560 19.88 -43.50 -44.84
C TYR A 560 19.38 -44.72 -45.62
N THR A 561 18.07 -44.92 -45.67
CA THR A 561 17.44 -45.85 -46.61
C THR A 561 16.32 -45.13 -47.35
N LEU A 562 16.00 -45.56 -48.57
CA LEU A 562 14.80 -45.14 -49.27
C LEU A 562 13.78 -46.28 -49.21
N ARG A 563 12.53 -45.94 -48.91
CA ARG A 563 11.40 -46.86 -48.94
C ARG A 563 10.52 -46.53 -50.14
N VAL A 564 10.27 -47.55 -50.94
CA VAL A 564 9.51 -47.45 -52.19
C VAL A 564 8.19 -48.17 -52.03
N THR A 565 7.11 -47.49 -52.42
CA THR A 565 5.73 -47.97 -52.34
C THR A 565 5.05 -47.79 -53.70
N GLY A 566 3.95 -48.47 -53.94
CA GLY A 566 3.17 -48.33 -55.16
C GLY A 566 1.70 -48.59 -54.87
N GLY A 567 0.83 -48.30 -55.85
CA GLY A 567 -0.62 -48.27 -55.61
C GLY A 567 -1.16 -49.64 -55.19
N GLY A 568 -2.03 -49.67 -54.17
CA GLY A 568 -2.66 -50.89 -53.64
C GLY A 568 -1.80 -51.67 -52.65
N ASN A 569 -2.15 -52.93 -52.38
CA ASN A 569 -1.47 -53.79 -51.38
C ASN A 569 -0.18 -54.43 -51.92
N MET A 570 0.65 -53.65 -52.60
CA MET A 570 1.96 -54.13 -53.04
C MET A 570 2.95 -54.13 -51.87
N SER A 571 3.75 -55.19 -51.76
CA SER A 571 4.87 -55.21 -50.82
C SER A 571 5.87 -54.11 -51.17
N ALA A 572 6.15 -53.23 -50.21
CA ALA A 572 7.14 -52.17 -50.34
C ALA A 572 8.56 -52.73 -50.47
N ALA A 573 9.46 -51.97 -51.11
CA ALA A 573 10.88 -52.28 -51.21
C ALA A 573 11.71 -51.24 -50.44
N ILE A 574 12.79 -51.65 -49.78
CA ILE A 574 13.69 -50.76 -49.03
C ILE A 574 15.10 -50.92 -49.57
N THR A 575 15.78 -49.81 -49.88
CA THR A 575 17.17 -49.87 -50.32
C THR A 575 18.08 -50.35 -49.19
N ASN A 576 19.25 -50.85 -49.56
CA ASN A 576 20.37 -50.99 -48.64
C ASN A 576 20.69 -49.61 -48.00
N PRO A 577 21.19 -49.59 -46.76
CA PRO A 577 21.65 -48.36 -46.14
C PRO A 577 22.79 -47.70 -46.93
N PHE A 578 22.75 -46.38 -47.05
CA PHE A 578 23.80 -45.57 -47.65
C PHE A 578 24.02 -44.27 -46.86
N ASP A 579 25.17 -43.64 -47.07
CA ASP A 579 25.58 -42.46 -46.30
C ASP A 579 25.39 -41.17 -47.12
N ILE A 580 24.94 -40.12 -46.45
CA ILE A 580 25.02 -38.74 -46.95
C ILE A 580 26.19 -38.05 -46.27
N THR A 581 27.20 -37.67 -47.04
CA THR A 581 28.40 -37.01 -46.51
C THR A 581 28.26 -35.48 -46.58
N PRO A 582 28.99 -34.71 -45.76
CA PRO A 582 29.06 -33.24 -45.86
C PRO A 582 29.40 -32.72 -47.26
#